data_AF-A0A6I7X5H6-F1
#
_entry.id   AF-A0A6I7X5H6-F1
#
_cell.length_a   1.000
_cell.length_b   1.000
_cell.length_c   1.000
_cell.angle_alpha   90.00
_cell.angle_beta   90.00
_cell.angle_gamma   90.00
#
_symmetry.space_group_name_H-M   'P 1'
#
loop_
_entity.id
_entity.type
_entity.pdbx_description
1 polymer ?
#
loop_
_entity_poly.entity_id
_entity_poly.type
_entity_poly.pdbx_seq_one_letter_code
_entity_poly.pdbx_strand_id
1 'polypeptide(L)'
;MINFFIKIATLFFMLSFISKASEPIYSPSTQDLEIPSVIVGNDLYTVKMKLITDDPLIFRVIELTKRPSFEQRFESISENMSKQQVIDLLGVPDHIYAEEMETRVYCDEPPLELGSRYEQWNYGVEQIQEPSGYAVWFFRVPGQHELRVVGKIEGFGCM
;
A
#
# COMPACT_ATOMS: atom_id res chain seq x y z
N MET A 1 23.79 -22.05 -0.14
CA MET A 1 23.32 -21.09 -1.15
C MET A 1 22.24 -21.76 -1.97
N ILE A 2 20.99 -21.32 -1.85
CA ILE A 2 19.88 -21.83 -2.66
C ILE A 2 19.89 -21.05 -3.98
N ASN A 3 20.19 -21.73 -5.09
CA ASN A 3 20.13 -21.14 -6.42
C ASN A 3 18.69 -21.29 -6.94
N PHE A 4 17.91 -20.21 -6.90
CA PHE A 4 16.57 -20.17 -7.46
C PHE A 4 16.63 -19.52 -8.85
N PHE A 5 16.30 -20.27 -9.90
CA PHE A 5 16.27 -19.80 -11.28
C PHE A 5 14.81 -19.69 -11.72
N ILE A 6 14.32 -18.48 -11.99
CA ILE A 6 12.96 -18.27 -12.50
C ILE A 6 13.04 -18.05 -14.01
N LYS A 7 12.36 -18.90 -14.79
CA LYS A 7 12.11 -18.66 -16.22
C LYS A 7 10.94 -17.70 -16.37
N ILE A 8 11.09 -16.66 -17.21
CA ILE A 8 10.11 -15.59 -17.41
C ILE A 8 8.71 -16.11 -17.79
N ALA A 9 8.62 -17.21 -18.54
CA ALA A 9 7.32 -17.81 -18.89
C ALA A 9 6.52 -18.28 -17.66
N THR A 10 7.19 -18.66 -16.57
CA THR A 10 6.56 -19.03 -15.30
C THR A 10 6.22 -17.80 -14.45
N LEU A 11 6.95 -16.69 -14.65
CA LEU A 11 6.67 -15.41 -13.99
C LEU A 11 5.34 -14.81 -14.50
N PHE A 12 5.07 -14.86 -15.81
CA PHE A 12 3.84 -14.31 -16.39
C PHE A 12 2.56 -15.05 -15.97
N PHE A 13 2.62 -16.36 -15.72
CA PHE A 13 1.44 -17.13 -15.30
C PHE A 13 1.05 -16.93 -13.84
N MET A 14 1.98 -16.45 -12.99
CA MET A 14 1.70 -16.07 -11.59
C MET A 14 1.22 -14.62 -11.46
N LEU A 15 1.37 -13.80 -12.51
CA LEU A 15 1.07 -12.36 -12.50
C LEU A 15 -0.39 -12.03 -12.88
N SER A 16 -1.21 -13.00 -13.28
CA SER A 16 -2.61 -12.77 -13.71
C SER A 16 -3.59 -12.45 -12.58
N PHE A 17 -3.14 -12.45 -11.32
CA PHE A 17 -3.96 -12.07 -10.15
C PHE A 17 -3.49 -10.78 -9.45
N ILE A 18 -2.50 -10.07 -9.99
CA ILE A 18 -1.95 -8.89 -9.31
C ILE A 18 -2.63 -7.62 -9.85
N SER A 19 -3.48 -7.02 -9.01
CA SER A 19 -4.01 -5.68 -9.24
C SER A 19 -2.84 -4.69 -9.41
N LYS A 20 -3.09 -3.66 -10.20
CA LYS A 20 -2.19 -2.69 -10.85
C LYS A 20 -1.12 -1.94 -10.02
N ALA A 21 -0.72 -2.39 -8.84
CA ALA A 21 0.00 -1.56 -7.88
C ALA A 21 1.54 -1.57 -7.97
N SER A 22 2.20 -2.48 -8.69
CA SER A 22 3.68 -2.45 -8.74
C SER A 22 4.28 -3.32 -9.86
N GLU A 23 4.47 -2.76 -11.06
CA GLU A 23 5.09 -3.46 -12.20
C GLU A 23 6.60 -3.70 -11.98
N PRO A 24 7.17 -4.81 -12.48
CA PRO A 24 8.62 -5.01 -12.47
C PRO A 24 9.36 -3.92 -13.26
N ILE A 25 10.45 -3.40 -12.70
CA ILE A 25 11.26 -2.34 -13.31
C ILE A 25 12.58 -2.95 -13.78
N TYR A 26 12.78 -3.02 -15.09
CA TYR A 26 14.05 -3.46 -15.70
C TYR A 26 14.86 -2.26 -16.18
N SER A 27 16.13 -2.21 -15.78
CA SER A 27 17.10 -1.21 -16.25
C SER A 27 18.09 -1.89 -17.20
N PRO A 28 18.00 -1.68 -18.52
CA PRO A 28 18.92 -2.29 -19.48
C PRO A 28 20.38 -1.85 -19.30
N SER A 29 20.60 -0.62 -18.82
CA SER A 29 21.94 -0.06 -18.62
C SER A 29 22.68 -0.70 -17.44
N THR A 30 21.96 -1.05 -16.38
CA THR A 30 22.54 -1.74 -15.22
C THR A 30 22.33 -3.25 -15.27
N GLN A 31 21.45 -3.72 -16.15
CA GLN A 31 20.95 -5.08 -16.22
C GLN A 31 20.29 -5.55 -14.93
N ASP A 32 19.77 -4.61 -14.14
CA ASP A 32 19.05 -4.91 -12.89
C ASP A 32 17.55 -4.99 -13.18
N LEU A 33 16.89 -5.96 -12.55
CA LEU A 33 15.43 -6.11 -12.50
C LEU A 33 14.98 -5.95 -11.05
N GLU A 34 14.08 -5.03 -10.79
CA GLU A 34 13.45 -4.85 -9.48
C GLU A 34 12.00 -5.33 -9.53
N ILE A 35 11.63 -6.20 -8.60
CA ILE A 35 10.28 -6.70 -8.40
C ILE A 35 9.79 -6.22 -7.04
N PRO A 36 8.96 -5.17 -6.99
CA PRO A 36 8.57 -4.48 -5.75
C PRO A 36 7.61 -5.25 -4.81
N SER A 37 6.99 -6.33 -5.29
CA SER A 37 6.02 -7.10 -4.52
C SER A 37 6.15 -8.60 -4.79
N VAL A 38 7.00 -9.28 -4.03
CA VAL A 38 7.14 -10.76 -4.05
C VAL A 38 6.76 -11.32 -2.69
N ILE A 39 5.81 -12.25 -2.65
CA ILE A 39 5.42 -12.94 -1.42
C ILE A 39 6.29 -14.19 -1.26
N VAL A 40 6.96 -14.31 -0.12
CA VAL A 40 7.75 -15.50 0.26
C VAL A 40 7.26 -15.97 1.62
N GLY A 41 6.51 -17.08 1.64
CA GLY A 41 5.76 -17.49 2.83
C GLY A 41 4.64 -16.49 3.13
N ASN A 42 4.64 -15.91 4.33
CA ASN A 42 3.67 -14.90 4.77
C ASN A 42 4.20 -13.46 4.69
N ASP A 43 5.42 -13.28 4.18
CA ASP A 43 6.11 -12.00 4.19
C ASP A 43 6.21 -11.43 2.77
N LEU A 44 6.13 -10.10 2.66
CA LEU A 44 6.31 -9.36 1.41
C LEU A 44 7.76 -8.87 1.29
N TYR A 45 8.34 -9.00 0.09
CA TYR A 45 9.71 -8.58 -0.20
C TYR A 45 9.76 -7.72 -1.47
N THR A 46 10.69 -6.76 -1.48
CA THR A 46 11.26 -6.20 -2.71
C THR A 46 12.44 -7.08 -3.12
N VAL A 47 12.43 -7.55 -4.37
CA VAL A 47 13.48 -8.42 -4.90
C VAL A 47 14.25 -7.68 -5.98
N LYS A 48 15.57 -7.56 -5.80
CA LYS A 48 16.47 -7.07 -6.84
C LYS A 48 17.21 -8.22 -7.46
N MET A 49 17.22 -8.29 -8.78
CA MET A 49 17.87 -9.33 -9.55
C MET A 49 18.83 -8.74 -10.57
N LYS A 50 19.91 -9.46 -10.87
CA LYS A 50 20.89 -9.13 -11.90
C LYS A 50 20.72 -10.07 -13.08
N LEU A 51 20.73 -9.57 -14.30
CA LEU A 51 20.85 -10.43 -15.49
C LEU A 51 22.18 -11.18 -15.46
N ILE A 52 22.14 -12.48 -15.75
CA ILE A 52 23.31 -13.37 -15.84
C ILE A 52 23.58 -13.78 -17.28
N THR A 53 22.52 -14.04 -18.05
CA THR A 53 22.59 -14.34 -19.48
C THR A 53 21.36 -13.76 -20.15
N ASP A 54 21.53 -13.28 -21.38
CA ASP A 54 20.51 -12.63 -22.20
C ASP A 54 19.78 -13.61 -23.14
N ASP A 55 20.35 -14.81 -23.37
CA ASP A 55 19.67 -15.90 -24.09
C ASP A 55 19.96 -17.29 -23.46
N PRO A 56 18.98 -17.93 -22.76
CA PRO A 56 17.71 -17.35 -22.36
C PRO A 56 17.93 -16.24 -21.31
N LEU A 57 16.99 -15.30 -21.17
CA LEU A 57 17.01 -14.32 -20.09
C LEU A 57 16.97 -15.04 -18.72
N ILE A 58 18.10 -15.05 -18.02
CA ILE A 58 18.23 -15.60 -16.67
C ILE A 58 18.68 -14.49 -15.74
N PHE A 59 17.91 -14.33 -14.66
CA PHE A 59 18.21 -13.40 -13.59
C PHE A 59 18.63 -14.16 -12.34
N ARG A 60 19.58 -13.60 -11.59
CA ARG A 60 19.96 -14.05 -10.25
C ARG A 60 19.51 -13.02 -9.24
N VAL A 61 18.84 -13.47 -8.18
CA VAL A 61 18.54 -12.62 -7.02
C VAL A 61 19.84 -12.14 -6.38
N ILE A 62 20.00 -10.83 -6.28
CA ILE A 62 21.15 -10.18 -5.63
C ILE A 62 20.75 -9.52 -4.31
N GLU A 63 19.48 -9.17 -4.15
CA GLU A 63 18.96 -8.55 -2.93
C GLU A 63 17.52 -9.01 -2.67
N LEU A 64 17.22 -9.32 -1.41
CA LEU A 64 15.86 -9.43 -0.90
C LEU A 64 15.74 -8.49 0.29
N THR A 65 14.83 -7.53 0.19
CA THR A 65 14.54 -6.60 1.27
C THR A 65 13.13 -6.85 1.75
N LYS A 66 13.00 -7.34 2.99
CA LYS A 66 11.69 -7.56 3.62
C LYS A 66 10.98 -6.22 3.73
N ARG A 67 9.78 -6.13 3.19
CA ARG A 67 8.92 -4.96 3.37
C ARG A 67 8.29 -5.04 4.76
N PRO A 68 8.14 -3.89 5.45
CA PRO A 68 7.37 -3.86 6.69
C PRO A 68 5.94 -4.39 6.45
N SER A 69 5.34 -4.98 7.48
CA SER A 69 3.97 -5.48 7.39
C SER A 69 2.99 -4.35 7.06
N PHE A 70 1.74 -4.68 6.71
CA PHE A 70 0.72 -3.64 6.49
C PHE A 70 0.59 -2.74 7.72
N GLU A 71 0.50 -3.34 8.91
CA GLU A 71 0.35 -2.67 10.20
C GLU A 71 1.52 -1.74 10.47
N GLN A 72 2.75 -2.18 10.22
CA GLN A 72 3.94 -1.31 10.38
C GLN A 72 3.94 -0.12 9.42
N ARG A 73 3.47 -0.32 8.17
CA ARG A 73 3.34 0.77 7.20
C ARG A 73 2.20 1.72 7.60
N PHE A 74 1.10 1.18 8.10
CA PHE A 74 -0.03 1.96 8.63
C PHE A 74 0.39 2.82 9.83
N GLU A 75 1.13 2.24 10.78
CA GLU A 75 1.68 2.95 11.93
C GLU A 75 2.63 4.09 11.53
N SER A 76 3.28 4.01 10.37
CA SER A 76 4.14 5.08 9.85
C SER A 76 3.39 6.28 9.25
N ILE A 77 2.08 6.17 9.01
CA ILE A 77 1.27 7.31 8.52
C ILE A 77 1.27 8.41 9.56
N SER A 78 1.59 9.62 9.11
CA SER A 78 1.53 10.85 9.91
C SER A 78 0.49 11.81 9.35
N GLU A 79 0.08 12.76 10.19
CA GLU A 79 -0.69 13.92 9.74
C GLU A 79 0.03 14.67 8.62
N ASN A 80 -0.75 15.39 7.81
CA ASN A 80 -0.33 16.20 6.68
C ASN A 80 0.29 15.43 5.48
N MET A 81 0.31 14.10 5.50
CA MET A 81 0.68 13.31 4.31
C MET A 81 -0.32 13.55 3.16
N SER A 82 0.19 13.56 1.93
CA SER A 82 -0.64 13.53 0.72
C SER A 82 -1.28 12.16 0.50
N LYS A 83 -2.35 12.13 -0.29
CA LYS A 83 -2.94 10.89 -0.80
C LYS A 83 -1.93 10.00 -1.52
N GLN A 84 -1.06 10.58 -2.34
CA GLN A 84 -0.05 9.81 -3.07
C GLN A 84 0.94 9.14 -2.10
N GLN A 85 1.40 9.85 -1.07
CA GLN A 85 2.28 9.25 -0.05
C GLN A 85 1.60 8.09 0.69
N VAL A 86 0.29 8.20 0.96
CA VAL A 86 -0.47 7.10 1.56
C VAL A 86 -0.59 5.92 0.59
N ILE A 87 -0.83 6.16 -0.71
CA ILE A 87 -0.83 5.11 -1.74
C ILE A 87 0.54 4.42 -1.82
N ASP A 88 1.63 5.19 -1.81
CA ASP A 88 2.99 4.64 -1.89
C ASP A 88 3.31 3.77 -0.66
N LEU A 89 2.78 4.14 0.51
CA LEU A 89 2.95 3.40 1.75
C LEU A 89 2.07 2.16 1.82
N LEU A 90 0.76 2.29 1.62
CA LEU A 90 -0.21 1.23 1.90
C LEU A 90 -0.65 0.45 0.66
N GLY A 91 -0.66 1.11 -0.49
CA GLY A 91 -1.36 0.69 -1.70
C GLY A 91 -2.68 1.46 -1.87
N VAL A 92 -3.47 1.06 -2.87
CA VAL A 92 -4.80 1.62 -3.10
C VAL A 92 -5.77 1.07 -2.05
N PRO A 93 -6.63 1.90 -1.44
CA PRO A 93 -7.63 1.43 -0.47
C PRO A 93 -8.70 0.56 -1.13
N ASP A 94 -9.35 -0.28 -0.32
CA ASP A 94 -10.46 -1.11 -0.77
C ASP A 94 -11.71 -0.25 -1.03
N HIS A 95 -11.94 0.75 -0.18
CA HIS A 95 -13.08 1.67 -0.27
C HIS A 95 -12.68 3.11 0.02
N ILE A 96 -13.35 4.04 -0.68
CA ILE A 96 -13.20 5.50 -0.51
C ILE A 96 -14.58 6.09 -0.27
N TYR A 97 -14.73 6.79 0.85
CA TYR A 97 -15.94 7.53 1.22
C TYR A 97 -15.62 9.02 1.19
N ALA A 98 -16.47 9.81 0.55
CA ALA A 98 -16.34 11.26 0.49
C ALA A 98 -17.64 11.87 0.99
N GLU A 99 -17.63 12.29 2.25
CA GLU A 99 -18.85 12.61 3.00
C GLU A 99 -18.71 13.95 3.73
N GLU A 100 -19.83 14.44 4.21
CA GLU A 100 -19.90 15.58 5.10
C GLU A 100 -20.10 15.07 6.52
N MET A 101 -19.35 15.61 7.48
CA MET A 101 -19.43 15.21 8.88
C MET A 101 -20.77 15.64 9.47
N GLU A 102 -21.75 14.73 9.49
CA GLU A 102 -23.08 14.99 10.06
C GLU A 102 -23.16 14.66 11.55
N THR A 103 -22.51 13.57 11.95
CA THR A 103 -22.45 13.07 13.33
C THR A 103 -21.14 12.34 13.53
N ARG A 104 -20.64 12.30 14.77
CA ARG A 104 -19.48 11.45 15.09
C ARG A 104 -19.97 10.04 15.39
N VAL A 105 -19.54 9.08 14.59
CA VAL A 105 -19.99 7.69 14.68
C VAL A 105 -19.06 6.89 15.58
N TYR A 106 -17.75 7.15 15.51
CA TYR A 106 -16.72 6.46 16.30
C TYR A 106 -16.02 7.40 17.30
N CYS A 107 -15.64 6.86 18.46
CA CYS A 107 -14.93 7.62 19.50
C CYS A 107 -13.56 8.15 19.05
N ASP A 108 -12.88 7.37 18.21
CA ASP A 108 -11.54 7.65 17.72
C ASP A 108 -11.54 8.33 16.34
N GLU A 109 -12.70 8.80 15.87
CA GLU A 109 -12.74 9.67 14.70
C GLU A 109 -11.92 10.94 14.94
N PRO A 110 -11.14 11.39 13.94
CA PRO A 110 -10.45 12.66 14.05
C PRO A 110 -11.46 13.79 14.32
N PRO A 111 -11.11 14.78 15.16
CA PRO A 111 -12.06 15.77 15.66
C PRO A 111 -12.40 16.82 14.60
N LEU A 112 -13.10 16.42 13.54
CA LEU A 112 -13.62 17.31 12.52
C LEU A 112 -14.84 18.08 13.05
N GLU A 113 -15.04 19.29 12.53
CA GLU A 113 -16.23 20.09 12.81
C GLU A 113 -17.44 19.56 12.04
N LEU A 114 -18.65 19.68 12.59
CA LEU A 114 -19.86 19.32 11.87
C LEU A 114 -19.99 20.16 10.59
N GLY A 115 -20.41 19.53 9.48
CA GLY A 115 -20.44 20.14 8.15
C GLY A 115 -19.09 20.11 7.41
N SER A 116 -18.03 19.59 8.04
CA SER A 116 -16.73 19.41 7.38
C SER A 116 -16.80 18.32 6.33
N ARG A 117 -16.44 18.64 5.09
CA ARG A 117 -16.28 17.63 4.03
C ARG A 117 -14.93 16.93 4.14
N TYR A 118 -14.96 15.62 4.27
CA TYR A 118 -13.79 14.78 4.41
C TYR A 118 -13.80 13.62 3.41
N GLU A 119 -12.66 12.96 3.31
CA GLU A 119 -12.55 11.70 2.59
C GLU A 119 -11.94 10.66 3.50
N GLN A 120 -12.53 9.48 3.59
CA GLN A 120 -12.07 8.36 4.40
C GLN A 120 -11.70 7.20 3.49
N TRP A 121 -10.50 6.66 3.67
CA TRP A 121 -9.99 5.51 2.93
C TRP A 121 -9.91 4.31 3.86
N ASN A 122 -10.55 3.21 3.49
CA ASN A 122 -10.59 1.99 4.29
C ASN A 122 -9.73 0.88 3.67
N TYR A 123 -9.10 0.08 4.54
CA TYR A 123 -8.27 -1.07 4.19
C TYR A 123 -8.63 -2.27 5.04
N GLY A 124 -8.73 -3.45 4.44
CA GLY A 124 -9.03 -4.71 5.13
C GLY A 124 -10.45 -4.78 5.69
N VAL A 125 -11.38 -4.03 5.12
CA VAL A 125 -12.80 -4.02 5.52
C VAL A 125 -13.59 -4.86 4.54
N GLU A 126 -13.97 -6.09 4.92
CA GLU A 126 -14.78 -6.96 4.06
C GLU A 126 -16.26 -6.51 4.00
N GLN A 127 -16.76 -5.84 5.05
CA GLN A 127 -18.13 -5.35 5.14
C GLN A 127 -18.20 -3.99 5.86
N ILE A 128 -18.98 -3.06 5.28
CA ILE A 128 -19.04 -1.62 5.60
C ILE A 128 -19.45 -1.33 7.07
N GLN A 129 -20.03 -2.30 7.78
CA GLN A 129 -20.56 -2.13 9.14
C GLN A 129 -19.82 -2.92 10.21
N GLU A 130 -18.74 -3.61 9.88
CA GLU A 130 -17.95 -4.30 10.90
C GLU A 130 -16.88 -3.37 11.50
N PRO A 131 -16.67 -3.40 12.82
CA PRO A 131 -15.64 -2.62 13.52
C PRO A 131 -14.24 -3.18 13.28
N SER A 132 -13.94 -3.61 12.05
CA SER A 132 -12.71 -4.29 11.67
C SER A 132 -12.01 -3.52 10.54
N GLY A 133 -10.69 -3.66 10.46
CA GLY A 133 -9.87 -3.00 9.44
C GLY A 133 -9.26 -1.66 9.87
N TYR A 134 -8.81 -0.90 8.89
CA TYR A 134 -8.04 0.33 9.08
C TYR A 134 -8.63 1.47 8.26
N ALA A 135 -8.57 2.70 8.77
CA ALA A 135 -8.89 3.89 7.99
C ALA A 135 -7.85 4.99 8.10
N VAL A 136 -7.84 5.81 7.05
CA VAL A 136 -7.14 7.08 6.99
C VAL A 136 -8.13 8.17 6.57
N TRP A 137 -8.19 9.26 7.33
CA TRP A 137 -9.04 10.42 7.01
C TRP A 137 -8.23 11.52 6.38
N PHE A 138 -8.82 12.13 5.37
CA PHE A 138 -8.28 13.26 4.65
C PHE A 138 -9.23 14.44 4.79
N PHE A 139 -8.67 15.59 5.15
CA PHE A 139 -9.42 16.84 5.25
C PHE A 139 -8.59 18.00 4.70
N ARG A 140 -9.27 19.11 4.37
CA ARG A 140 -8.62 20.31 3.87
C ARG A 140 -7.96 21.05 5.02
N VAL A 141 -6.63 21.00 5.09
CA VAL A 141 -5.86 21.77 6.06
C VAL A 141 -5.76 23.23 5.59
N PRO A 142 -5.90 24.24 6.49
CA PRO A 142 -5.75 25.65 6.12
C PRO A 142 -4.43 25.94 5.38
N GLY A 143 -4.51 26.66 4.26
CA GLY A 143 -3.35 26.99 3.43
C GLY A 143 -2.92 25.88 2.45
N GLN A 144 -3.59 24.73 2.42
CA GLN A 144 -3.38 23.67 1.43
C GLN A 144 -4.55 23.59 0.46
N HIS A 145 -4.25 23.39 -0.83
CA HIS A 145 -5.28 23.20 -1.86
C HIS A 145 -5.83 21.76 -1.91
N GLU A 146 -5.01 20.79 -1.48
CA GLU A 146 -5.29 19.36 -1.49
C GLU A 146 -5.72 18.86 -0.11
N LEU A 147 -6.51 17.79 -0.08
CA LEU A 147 -6.83 17.08 1.17
C LEU A 147 -5.56 16.39 1.69
N ARG A 148 -5.36 16.44 3.01
CA ARG A 148 -4.21 15.87 3.69
C ARG A 148 -4.68 14.95 4.80
N VAL A 149 -3.83 14.01 5.20
CA VAL A 149 -4.11 13.14 6.35
C VAL A 149 -4.35 13.99 7.59
N VAL A 150 -5.46 13.75 8.28
CA VAL A 150 -5.82 14.38 9.55
C VAL A 150 -6.07 13.38 10.67
N GLY A 151 -6.03 12.08 10.36
CA GLY A 151 -6.19 11.03 11.33
C GLY A 151 -6.16 9.65 10.69
N LYS A 152 -5.97 8.63 11.54
CA LYS A 152 -6.02 7.22 11.17
C LYS A 152 -6.52 6.40 12.37
N ILE A 153 -7.13 5.25 12.11
CA ILE A 153 -7.57 4.31 13.15
C ILE A 153 -7.33 2.87 12.72
N GLU A 154 -7.08 2.01 13.70
CA GLU A 154 -7.21 0.55 13.62
C GLU A 154 -8.42 0.13 14.45
N GLY A 155 -9.36 -0.62 13.85
CA GLY A 155 -10.56 -1.12 14.54
C GLY A 155 -11.58 -0.02 14.87
N PHE A 156 -12.63 0.09 14.07
CA PHE A 156 -13.67 1.12 14.22
C PHE A 156 -14.66 0.79 15.34
N GLY A 157 -14.31 1.01 16.60
CA GLY A 157 -15.18 0.76 17.74
C GLY A 157 -15.29 1.94 18.69
N CYS A 158 -16.45 2.10 19.33
CA CYS A 158 -16.54 2.80 20.61
C CYS A 158 -16.33 1.75 21.69
N MET A 159 -15.29 1.87 22.51
CA MET A 159 -15.14 1.05 23.72
C MET A 159 -16.20 1.42 24.77
#